data_AF-A0A960S585-F1
#
_entry.id   AF-A0A960S585-F1
#
_cell.length_a   1.000
_cell.length_b   1.000
_cell.length_c   1.000
_cell.angle_alpha   90.00
_cell.angle_beta   90.00
_cell.angle_gamma   90.00
#
_symmetry.space_group_name_H-M   'P 1'
#
loop_
_entity.id
_entity.type
_entity.pdbx_description
1 polymer ?
#
loop_
_entity_poly.entity_id
_entity_poly.type
_entity_poly.pdbx_seq_one_letter_code
_entity_poly.pdbx_strand_id
1 'polypeptide(L)'
;KALRKGYFFFVLEDPYTWTFNHPEHLHLILYKGVEIVGYAHLQRLPKEKVALRIFVIEKRERKRGYGRQFLHWIEVYLSSKGYKSIHVQAHPDSVGFYKEGGYAPMPFGEEGDPRDTPMGKVLNSVEKLPSEALLSSSAKAWNLKDFQFVRKMENIVFSCTSERGQAYLRLTTPLRRKKEEIKEEIEWIEFLAQSGINVPQILLTHQGDKMVSLKEGTQEYEGVVFLEMKGKHPSIAEAKDPQFLRALGAVIAKMHQASTLYEKQHQKACREEWFAERGLRHALEAARHSETRTLRSQLEEMVLWMKQLPRTKETYGLIHADLGAPNLFIRDDQSIGVIDFDDCCHHWFVFDLAIVIYSMASRLGHETPSPKEEMWLEELLQGYHAVRDLTDEEIAWIPKFIHFACLRLYFWIESHEALQTFHEDAIPVVKKLKMWAKKRGDHFGHEIS
;
A
#
# COMPACT_ATOMS: atom_id res chain seq x y z
N LYS A 1 -30.63 -1.13 -14.51
CA LYS A 1 -31.78 -0.94 -15.44
C LYS A 1 -31.99 0.54 -15.80
N ALA A 2 -32.25 1.43 -14.83
CA ALA A 2 -32.48 2.87 -15.10
C ALA A 2 -31.35 3.56 -15.90
N LEU A 3 -30.09 3.39 -15.50
CA LEU A 3 -28.93 3.93 -16.25
C LEU A 3 -28.87 3.45 -17.72
N ARG A 4 -29.09 2.15 -17.95
CA ARG A 4 -29.07 1.56 -19.29
C ARG A 4 -30.19 2.14 -20.16
N LYS A 5 -31.40 2.26 -19.60
CA LYS A 5 -32.53 2.92 -20.26
C LYS A 5 -32.22 4.39 -20.59
N GLY A 6 -31.68 5.15 -19.63
CA GLY A 6 -31.41 6.58 -19.79
C GLY A 6 -30.30 6.91 -20.80
N TYR A 7 -29.25 6.08 -20.90
CA TYR A 7 -28.09 6.37 -21.74
C TYR A 7 -28.05 5.62 -23.07
N PHE A 8 -28.67 4.44 -23.18
CA PHE A 8 -28.54 3.58 -24.37
C PHE A 8 -29.89 3.25 -25.03
N PHE A 9 -30.99 3.27 -24.29
CA PHE A 9 -32.32 2.86 -24.78
C PHE A 9 -33.39 3.91 -24.46
N PHE A 10 -33.07 5.19 -24.70
CA PHE A 10 -33.89 6.34 -24.27
C PHE A 10 -35.36 6.21 -24.72
N VAL A 11 -35.57 6.00 -26.02
CA VAL A 11 -36.91 5.84 -26.63
C VAL A 11 -37.30 4.37 -26.80
N LEU A 12 -36.32 3.47 -26.90
CA LEU A 12 -36.53 2.05 -27.22
C LEU A 12 -36.63 1.19 -25.96
N GLU A 13 -37.46 0.14 -25.96
CA GLU A 13 -37.36 -0.87 -24.90
C GLU A 13 -35.96 -1.52 -24.94
N ASP A 14 -35.36 -1.77 -23.77
CA ASP A 14 -34.02 -2.38 -23.70
C ASP A 14 -34.11 -3.86 -24.11
N PRO A 15 -33.65 -4.23 -25.32
CA PRO A 15 -33.89 -5.56 -25.86
C PRO A 15 -32.99 -6.62 -25.21
N TYR A 16 -32.04 -6.21 -24.36
CA TYR A 16 -31.13 -7.12 -23.69
C TYR A 16 -31.36 -7.18 -22.18
N THR A 17 -32.59 -6.91 -21.72
CA THR A 17 -32.97 -7.13 -20.32
C THR A 17 -32.78 -8.57 -19.86
N TRP A 18 -32.81 -9.55 -20.77
CA TRP A 18 -32.49 -10.94 -20.48
C TRP A 18 -31.07 -11.13 -19.91
N THR A 19 -30.12 -10.25 -20.25
CA THR A 19 -28.71 -10.37 -19.80
C THR A 19 -28.56 -10.27 -18.28
N PHE A 20 -29.49 -9.62 -17.58
CA PHE A 20 -29.46 -9.50 -16.11
C PHE A 20 -29.55 -10.87 -15.40
N ASN A 21 -30.09 -11.88 -16.06
CA ASN A 21 -30.28 -13.22 -15.48
C ASN A 21 -29.41 -14.29 -16.17
N HIS A 22 -28.49 -13.89 -17.05
CA HIS A 22 -27.70 -14.83 -17.84
C HIS A 22 -26.30 -15.04 -17.23
N PRO A 23 -25.84 -16.29 -17.04
CA PRO A 23 -24.60 -16.60 -16.31
C PRO A 23 -23.32 -16.11 -16.98
N GLU A 24 -23.36 -15.84 -18.28
CA GLU A 24 -22.22 -15.29 -19.02
C GLU A 24 -22.14 -13.76 -18.96
N HIS A 25 -23.12 -13.09 -18.37
CA HIS A 25 -23.14 -11.64 -18.27
C HIS A 25 -22.95 -11.18 -16.84
N LEU A 26 -22.09 -10.17 -16.66
CA LEU A 26 -21.83 -9.56 -15.36
C LEU A 26 -22.18 -8.08 -15.43
N HIS A 27 -22.85 -7.61 -14.40
CA HIS A 27 -23.31 -6.23 -14.28
C HIS A 27 -22.68 -5.62 -13.05
N LEU A 28 -21.84 -4.61 -13.27
CA LEU A 28 -21.10 -3.92 -12.21
C LEU A 28 -21.65 -2.51 -12.06
N ILE A 29 -21.69 -2.04 -10.82
CA ILE A 29 -22.24 -0.73 -10.47
C ILE A 29 -21.16 0.00 -9.66
N LEU A 30 -20.93 1.26 -10.03
CA LEU A 30 -20.07 2.17 -9.28
C LEU A 30 -20.95 2.99 -8.34
N TYR A 31 -20.68 2.88 -7.04
CA TYR A 31 -21.34 3.66 -6.00
C TYR A 31 -20.48 4.83 -5.54
N LYS A 32 -21.15 5.96 -5.25
CA LYS A 32 -20.60 7.08 -4.50
C LYS A 32 -21.49 7.29 -3.28
N GLY A 33 -21.05 6.82 -2.13
CA GLY A 33 -21.91 6.70 -0.94
C GLY A 33 -23.08 5.75 -1.22
N VAL A 34 -24.31 6.28 -1.22
CA VAL A 34 -25.53 5.51 -1.54
C VAL A 34 -26.00 5.71 -2.99
N GLU A 35 -25.38 6.62 -3.74
CA GLU A 35 -25.79 6.93 -5.11
C GLU A 35 -25.06 6.05 -6.11
N ILE A 36 -25.79 5.59 -7.14
CA ILE A 36 -25.20 4.92 -8.28
C ILE A 36 -24.69 5.98 -9.26
N VAL A 37 -23.39 5.98 -9.53
CA VAL A 37 -22.73 6.97 -10.39
C VAL A 37 -22.09 6.37 -11.64
N GLY A 38 -22.06 5.05 -11.75
CA GLY A 38 -21.57 4.37 -12.94
C GLY A 38 -22.11 2.95 -13.08
N TYR A 39 -22.04 2.43 -14.30
CA TYR A 39 -22.49 1.10 -14.65
C TYR A 39 -21.63 0.51 -15.76
N ALA A 40 -21.27 -0.76 -15.59
CA ALA A 40 -20.59 -1.55 -16.59
C ALA A 40 -21.32 -2.88 -16.83
N HIS A 41 -21.42 -3.28 -18.10
CA HIS A 41 -21.91 -4.58 -18.52
C HIS A 41 -20.77 -5.32 -19.19
N LEU A 42 -20.43 -6.47 -18.63
CA LEU A 42 -19.41 -7.37 -19.12
C LEU A 42 -20.07 -8.64 -19.66
N GLN A 43 -19.52 -9.18 -20.74
CA GLN A 43 -19.83 -10.51 -21.24
C GLN A 43 -18.58 -11.38 -21.16
N ARG A 44 -18.71 -12.54 -20.54
CA ARG A 44 -17.68 -13.57 -20.50
C ARG A 44 -17.57 -14.19 -21.89
N LEU A 45 -16.34 -14.33 -22.37
CA LEU A 45 -16.04 -14.95 -23.65
C LEU A 45 -15.13 -16.17 -23.43
N PRO A 46 -15.09 -17.11 -24.40
CA PRO A 46 -14.15 -18.23 -24.37
C PRO A 46 -12.68 -17.78 -24.26
N LYS A 47 -11.82 -18.71 -23.85
CA LYS A 47 -10.35 -18.50 -23.73
C LYS A 47 -9.97 -17.38 -22.75
N GLU A 48 -10.70 -17.28 -21.63
CA GLU A 48 -10.40 -16.34 -20.54
C GLU A 48 -10.45 -14.87 -20.99
N LYS A 49 -11.35 -14.55 -21.93
CA LYS A 49 -11.57 -13.18 -22.42
C LYS A 49 -12.86 -12.61 -21.86
N VAL A 50 -12.95 -11.28 -21.80
CA VAL A 50 -14.18 -10.56 -21.44
C VAL A 50 -14.40 -9.39 -22.38
N ALA A 51 -15.64 -9.20 -22.80
CA ALA A 51 -16.08 -8.02 -23.54
C ALA A 51 -16.75 -7.00 -22.60
N LEU A 52 -16.31 -5.75 -22.63
CA LEU A 52 -16.99 -4.61 -22.05
C LEU A 52 -18.03 -4.11 -23.05
N ARG A 53 -19.30 -4.47 -22.81
CA ARG A 53 -20.44 -4.17 -23.70
C ARG A 53 -21.04 -2.81 -23.44
N ILE A 54 -21.15 -2.44 -22.17
CA ILE A 54 -21.67 -1.13 -21.76
C ILE A 54 -20.71 -0.58 -20.71
N PHE A 55 -20.35 0.69 -20.85
CA PHE A 55 -19.60 1.41 -19.84
C PHE A 55 -20.13 2.84 -19.79
N VAL A 56 -20.62 3.26 -18.62
CA VAL A 56 -21.16 4.61 -18.45
C VAL A 56 -20.89 5.15 -17.06
N ILE A 57 -20.54 6.43 -17.03
CA ILE A 57 -20.51 7.26 -15.82
C ILE A 57 -21.60 8.32 -15.96
N GLU A 58 -22.31 8.57 -14.88
CA GLU A 58 -23.33 9.62 -14.79
C GLU A 58 -22.79 10.95 -15.26
N LYS A 59 -23.57 11.70 -16.06
CA LYS A 59 -23.11 12.92 -16.74
C LYS A 59 -22.52 13.94 -15.76
N ARG A 60 -23.12 14.07 -14.57
CA ARG A 60 -22.69 14.97 -13.49
C ARG A 60 -21.33 14.58 -12.87
N GLU A 61 -20.93 13.32 -13.00
CA GLU A 61 -19.69 12.76 -12.46
C GLU A 61 -18.59 12.54 -13.52
N ARG A 62 -18.86 12.86 -14.80
CA ARG A 62 -17.86 12.77 -15.86
C ARG A 62 -16.75 13.80 -15.67
N LYS A 63 -15.55 13.48 -16.16
CA LYS A 63 -14.31 14.30 -16.05
C LYS A 63 -13.79 14.50 -14.61
N ARG A 64 -14.28 13.72 -13.64
CA ARG A 64 -13.81 13.70 -12.25
C ARG A 64 -12.94 12.49 -11.89
N GLY A 65 -12.43 11.76 -12.89
CA GLY A 65 -11.58 10.58 -12.67
C GLY A 65 -12.33 9.25 -12.47
N TYR A 66 -13.60 9.27 -12.07
CA TYR A 66 -14.41 8.07 -11.80
C TYR A 66 -14.44 7.04 -12.93
N GLY A 67 -14.44 7.47 -14.19
CA GLY A 67 -14.37 6.55 -15.33
C GLY A 67 -13.09 5.73 -15.37
N ARG A 68 -11.93 6.38 -15.17
CA ARG A 68 -10.64 5.68 -15.17
C ARG A 68 -10.52 4.75 -13.98
N GLN A 69 -10.97 5.23 -12.81
CA GLN A 69 -10.93 4.47 -11.57
C GLN A 69 -11.82 3.21 -11.65
N PHE A 70 -13.05 3.36 -12.13
CA PHE A 70 -13.97 2.24 -12.27
C PHE A 70 -13.48 1.22 -13.31
N LEU A 71 -12.93 1.69 -14.44
CA LEU A 71 -12.33 0.80 -15.44
C LEU A 71 -11.14 0.02 -14.85
N HIS A 72 -10.28 0.69 -14.08
CA HIS A 72 -9.17 0.05 -13.39
C HIS A 72 -9.64 -1.05 -12.42
N TRP A 73 -10.67 -0.82 -11.61
CA TRP A 73 -11.19 -1.86 -10.73
C TRP A 73 -11.81 -3.03 -11.47
N ILE A 74 -12.44 -2.78 -12.63
CA ILE A 74 -12.91 -3.84 -13.50
C ILE A 74 -11.73 -4.68 -13.98
N GLU A 75 -10.63 -4.07 -14.41
CA GLU A 75 -9.41 -4.77 -14.84
C GLU A 75 -8.83 -5.63 -13.71
N VAL A 76 -8.69 -5.08 -12.51
CA VAL A 76 -8.22 -5.81 -11.31
C VAL A 76 -9.15 -6.96 -10.97
N TYR A 77 -10.46 -6.72 -10.91
CA TYR A 77 -11.46 -7.77 -10.65
C TYR A 77 -11.37 -8.89 -11.68
N LEU A 78 -11.32 -8.57 -12.97
CA LEU A 78 -11.24 -9.56 -14.04
C LEU A 78 -9.94 -10.37 -13.97
N SER A 79 -8.81 -9.71 -13.73
CA SER A 79 -7.53 -10.39 -13.57
C SER A 79 -7.54 -11.32 -12.35
N SER A 80 -8.17 -10.92 -11.24
CA SER A 80 -8.35 -11.76 -10.04
C SER A 80 -9.19 -13.03 -10.29
N LYS A 81 -10.10 -12.98 -11.26
CA LYS A 81 -10.93 -14.13 -11.68
C LYS A 81 -10.27 -14.97 -12.78
N GLY A 82 -9.01 -14.68 -13.12
CA GLY A 82 -8.23 -15.46 -14.08
C GLY A 82 -8.41 -15.04 -15.55
N TYR A 83 -9.14 -13.96 -15.84
CA TYR A 83 -9.26 -13.46 -17.21
C TYR A 83 -7.95 -12.84 -17.70
N LYS A 84 -7.58 -13.13 -18.95
CA LYS A 84 -6.33 -12.71 -19.60
C LYS A 84 -6.43 -11.39 -20.33
N SER A 85 -7.62 -11.02 -20.79
CA SER A 85 -7.80 -9.78 -21.56
C SER A 85 -9.23 -9.26 -21.48
N ILE A 86 -9.35 -7.94 -21.47
CA ILE A 86 -10.61 -7.23 -21.63
C ILE A 86 -10.64 -6.56 -22.99
N HIS A 87 -11.78 -6.63 -23.66
CA HIS A 87 -11.99 -6.11 -25.01
C HIS A 87 -13.17 -5.16 -25.04
N VAL A 88 -13.16 -4.19 -25.94
CA VAL A 88 -14.21 -3.19 -26.10
C VAL A 88 -14.34 -2.79 -27.57
N GLN A 89 -15.57 -2.54 -28.01
CA GLN A 89 -15.82 -1.78 -29.24
C GLN A 89 -16.02 -0.33 -28.85
N ALA A 90 -15.00 0.49 -29.10
CA ALA A 90 -14.95 1.86 -28.62
C ALA A 90 -15.50 2.83 -29.68
N HIS A 91 -16.57 3.55 -29.33
CA HIS A 91 -17.06 4.66 -30.14
C HIS A 91 -15.95 5.71 -30.33
N PRO A 92 -15.86 6.41 -31.49
CA PRO A 92 -14.81 7.38 -31.78
C PRO A 92 -14.53 8.38 -30.63
N ASP A 93 -15.59 8.89 -29.99
CA ASP A 93 -15.48 9.84 -28.86
C ASP A 93 -14.85 9.25 -27.59
N SER A 94 -14.80 7.92 -27.48
CA SER A 94 -14.28 7.19 -26.31
C SER A 94 -12.90 6.57 -26.54
N VAL A 95 -12.40 6.56 -27.78
CA VAL A 95 -11.09 5.97 -28.12
C VAL A 95 -9.96 6.61 -27.31
N GLY A 96 -9.98 7.94 -27.12
CA GLY A 96 -8.99 8.65 -26.31
C GLY A 96 -8.95 8.16 -24.86
N PHE A 97 -10.11 7.95 -24.25
CA PHE A 97 -10.25 7.44 -22.89
C PHE A 97 -9.64 6.04 -22.72
N TYR A 98 -9.90 5.12 -23.67
CA TYR A 98 -9.33 3.77 -23.62
C TYR A 98 -7.82 3.75 -23.91
N LYS A 99 -7.33 4.58 -24.85
CA LYS A 99 -5.89 4.73 -25.10
C LYS A 99 -5.15 5.23 -23.87
N GLU A 100 -5.68 6.23 -23.18
CA GLU A 100 -5.12 6.71 -21.90
C GLU A 100 -5.13 5.60 -20.83
N GLY A 101 -6.12 4.70 -20.86
CA GLY A 101 -6.20 3.51 -20.01
C GLY A 101 -5.28 2.36 -20.41
N GLY A 102 -4.44 2.52 -21.44
CA GLY A 102 -3.52 1.50 -21.93
C GLY A 102 -4.14 0.43 -22.83
N TYR A 103 -5.32 0.70 -23.41
CA TYR A 103 -5.91 -0.17 -24.41
C TYR A 103 -5.28 0.09 -25.78
N ALA A 104 -5.00 -0.98 -26.50
CA ALA A 104 -4.47 -0.95 -27.86
C ALA A 104 -5.48 -1.57 -28.85
N PRO A 105 -5.33 -1.33 -30.17
CA PRO A 105 -6.11 -2.05 -31.17
C PRO A 105 -5.98 -3.56 -30.95
N MET A 106 -7.10 -4.23 -30.71
CA MET A 106 -7.14 -5.66 -30.42
C MET A 106 -8.38 -6.26 -31.09
N PRO A 107 -8.22 -7.15 -32.08
CA PRO A 107 -9.35 -7.72 -32.81
C PRO A 107 -10.31 -8.48 -31.89
N PHE A 108 -11.58 -8.13 -32.00
CA PHE A 108 -12.67 -8.63 -31.15
C PHE A 108 -13.25 -9.96 -31.65
N GLY A 109 -13.10 -10.26 -32.95
CA GLY A 109 -13.54 -11.52 -33.58
C GLY A 109 -15.06 -11.63 -33.83
N GLU A 110 -15.83 -10.62 -33.45
CA GLU A 110 -17.27 -10.49 -33.71
C GLU A 110 -17.54 -9.20 -34.51
N GLU A 111 -18.58 -9.20 -35.34
CA GLU A 111 -19.04 -8.00 -36.05
C GLU A 111 -19.56 -6.95 -35.07
N GLY A 112 -19.16 -5.69 -35.27
CA GLY A 112 -19.53 -4.53 -34.45
C GLY A 112 -20.18 -3.44 -35.26
N ASP A 113 -20.54 -2.32 -34.61
CA ASP A 113 -20.86 -1.10 -35.36
C ASP A 113 -19.62 -0.71 -36.19
N PRO A 114 -19.76 -0.50 -37.51
CA PRO A 114 -18.62 -0.18 -38.38
C PRO A 114 -17.90 1.13 -38.00
N ARG A 115 -18.51 1.98 -37.15
CA ARG A 115 -17.90 3.21 -36.63
C ARG A 115 -17.06 2.98 -35.37
N ASP A 116 -17.22 1.85 -34.69
CA ASP A 116 -16.51 1.56 -33.46
C ASP A 116 -15.14 0.94 -33.74
N THR A 117 -14.15 1.31 -32.93
CA THR A 117 -12.80 0.76 -33.02
C THR A 117 -12.65 -0.42 -32.06
N PRO A 118 -12.29 -1.63 -32.53
CA PRO A 118 -12.01 -2.76 -31.65
C PRO A 118 -10.70 -2.52 -30.89
N MET A 119 -10.80 -2.43 -29.57
CA MET A 119 -9.69 -2.19 -28.66
C MET A 119 -9.67 -3.23 -27.55
N GLY A 120 -8.52 -3.45 -26.94
CA GLY A 120 -8.38 -4.36 -25.83
C GLY A 120 -7.12 -4.13 -25.03
N LYS A 121 -7.08 -4.74 -23.85
CA LYS A 121 -5.97 -4.66 -22.91
C LYS A 121 -5.70 -6.06 -22.37
N VAL A 122 -4.43 -6.46 -22.42
CA VAL A 122 -3.98 -7.67 -21.73
C VAL A 122 -3.96 -7.36 -20.24
N LEU A 123 -4.68 -8.16 -19.46
CA LEU A 123 -4.83 -7.99 -18.03
C LEU A 123 -3.61 -8.57 -17.31
N ASN A 124 -2.55 -7.77 -17.20
CA ASN A 124 -1.32 -8.11 -16.51
C ASN A 124 -1.26 -7.43 -15.13
N SER A 125 -2.12 -7.77 -14.15
CA SER A 125 -1.93 -7.24 -12.78
C SER A 125 -3.02 -7.64 -11.79
N VAL A 126 -3.13 -8.92 -11.49
CA VAL A 126 -3.31 -9.31 -10.09
C VAL A 126 -2.19 -10.27 -9.81
N GLU A 127 -1.34 -9.93 -8.85
CA GLU A 127 -0.36 -10.88 -8.33
C GLU A 127 -1.10 -12.19 -8.07
N LYS A 128 -0.81 -13.25 -8.80
CA LYS A 128 -1.44 -14.54 -8.49
C LYS A 128 -0.72 -15.11 -7.27
N LEU A 129 -1.42 -15.92 -6.49
CA LEU A 129 -0.68 -16.75 -5.54
C LEU A 129 0.22 -17.68 -6.35
N PRO A 130 1.46 -17.92 -5.92
CA PRO A 130 2.36 -18.85 -6.59
C PRO A 130 1.75 -20.26 -6.58
N SER A 131 1.97 -21.04 -7.63
CA SER A 131 1.56 -22.44 -7.61
C SER A 131 2.38 -23.27 -6.62
N GLU A 132 1.87 -24.47 -6.30
CA GLU A 132 2.64 -25.48 -5.57
C GLU A 132 3.95 -25.86 -6.28
N ALA A 133 4.02 -25.76 -7.62
CA ALA A 133 5.23 -26.04 -8.37
C ALA A 133 6.29 -24.94 -8.15
N LEU A 134 5.89 -23.66 -8.11
CA LEU A 134 6.81 -22.57 -7.78
C LEU A 134 7.26 -22.63 -6.32
N LEU A 135 6.35 -22.94 -5.39
CA LEU A 135 6.70 -23.18 -3.99
C LEU A 135 7.67 -24.36 -3.84
N SER A 136 7.44 -25.46 -4.56
CA SER A 136 8.35 -26.62 -4.59
C SER A 136 9.74 -26.27 -5.17
N SER A 137 9.80 -25.36 -6.14
CA SER A 137 11.07 -24.85 -6.66
C SER A 137 11.81 -24.03 -5.59
N SER A 138 11.10 -23.12 -4.91
CA SER A 138 11.67 -22.35 -3.79
C SER A 138 12.12 -23.27 -2.64
N ALA A 139 11.38 -24.33 -2.35
CA ALA A 139 11.70 -25.32 -1.32
C ALA A 139 13.08 -25.95 -1.54
N LYS A 140 13.46 -26.22 -2.79
CA LYS A 140 14.77 -26.79 -3.13
C LYS A 140 15.92 -25.82 -2.88
N ALA A 141 15.72 -24.51 -3.06
CA ALA A 141 16.78 -23.53 -2.92
C ALA A 141 17.24 -23.40 -1.45
N TRP A 142 16.30 -23.44 -0.49
CA TRP A 142 16.55 -23.25 0.95
C TRP A 142 16.30 -24.48 1.82
N ASN A 143 15.99 -25.63 1.21
CA ASN A 143 15.54 -26.86 1.90
C ASN A 143 14.32 -26.63 2.83
N LEU A 144 13.28 -25.99 2.32
CA LEU A 144 12.07 -25.65 3.07
C LEU A 144 10.99 -26.73 2.97
N LYS A 145 10.16 -26.83 4.00
CA LYS A 145 9.04 -27.76 4.11
C LYS A 145 7.81 -27.06 4.71
N ASP A 146 6.66 -27.74 4.72
CA ASP A 146 5.46 -27.37 5.48
C ASP A 146 4.95 -25.94 5.20
N PHE A 147 4.84 -25.58 3.92
CA PHE A 147 4.36 -24.25 3.52
C PHE A 147 2.91 -24.03 3.93
N GLN A 148 2.66 -22.94 4.64
CA GLN A 148 1.31 -22.45 4.95
C GLN A 148 1.19 -20.99 4.52
N PHE A 149 0.10 -20.67 3.84
CA PHE A 149 -0.17 -19.31 3.43
C PHE A 149 -0.48 -18.43 4.65
N VAL A 150 0.24 -17.32 4.80
CA VAL A 150 0.05 -16.37 5.90
C VAL A 150 -0.78 -15.19 5.44
N ARG A 151 -0.30 -14.48 4.40
CA ARG A 151 -0.97 -13.28 3.88
C ARG A 151 -0.55 -12.95 2.46
N LYS A 152 -1.42 -12.18 1.80
CA LYS A 152 -1.15 -11.47 0.55
C LYS A 152 -1.73 -10.07 0.66
N MET A 153 -0.86 -9.12 1.02
CA MET A 153 -1.16 -7.70 1.04
C MET A 153 -0.16 -7.01 0.11
N GLU A 154 0.91 -6.46 0.67
CA GLU A 154 2.02 -5.86 -0.10
C GLU A 154 3.02 -6.92 -0.60
N ASN A 155 3.18 -8.00 0.16
CA ASN A 155 3.97 -9.16 -0.22
C ASN A 155 3.12 -10.43 -0.05
N ILE A 156 3.51 -11.49 -0.77
CA ILE A 156 2.96 -12.83 -0.55
C ILE A 156 3.87 -13.54 0.45
N VAL A 157 3.33 -13.91 1.60
CA VAL A 157 4.09 -14.50 2.70
C VAL A 157 3.56 -15.90 3.01
N PHE A 158 4.48 -16.85 3.10
CA PHE A 158 4.23 -18.22 3.56
C PHE A 158 5.09 -18.50 4.79
N SER A 159 4.52 -19.12 5.81
CA SER A 159 5.31 -19.74 6.87
C SER A 159 5.77 -21.12 6.39
N CYS A 160 6.96 -21.53 6.79
CA CYS A 160 7.57 -22.80 6.40
C CYS A 160 8.59 -23.27 7.44
N THR A 161 8.95 -24.56 7.39
CA THR A 161 9.99 -25.14 8.23
C THR A 161 11.30 -25.19 7.44
N SER A 162 12.39 -24.71 8.04
CA SER A 162 13.76 -24.90 7.55
C SER A 162 14.56 -25.82 8.48
N GLU A 163 15.77 -26.21 8.09
CA GLU A 163 16.69 -26.94 8.98
C GLU A 163 17.03 -26.15 10.26
N ARG A 164 16.92 -24.82 10.22
CA ARG A 164 17.15 -23.92 11.37
C ARG A 164 15.88 -23.63 12.17
N GLY A 165 14.78 -24.33 11.88
CA GLY A 165 13.47 -24.15 12.52
C GLY A 165 12.50 -23.34 11.68
N GLN A 166 11.49 -22.76 12.34
CA GLN A 166 10.43 -21.98 11.70
C GLN A 166 10.99 -20.78 10.93
N ALA A 167 10.44 -20.56 9.73
CA ALA A 167 10.83 -19.50 8.82
C ALA A 167 9.62 -18.95 8.06
N TYR A 168 9.86 -17.86 7.33
CA TYR A 168 8.88 -17.18 6.49
C TYR A 168 9.49 -16.91 5.12
N LEU A 169 8.90 -17.47 4.08
CA LEU A 169 9.19 -17.12 2.69
C LEU A 169 8.37 -15.89 2.31
N ARG A 170 9.05 -14.80 1.99
CA ARG A 170 8.46 -13.60 1.40
C ARG A 170 8.73 -13.60 -0.10
N LEU A 171 7.66 -13.50 -0.89
CA LEU A 171 7.71 -13.31 -2.33
C LEU A 171 7.22 -11.91 -2.68
N THR A 172 8.08 -11.17 -3.38
CA THR A 172 7.82 -9.79 -3.81
C THR A 172 7.79 -9.73 -5.32
N THR A 173 6.78 -9.07 -5.91
CA THR A 173 6.71 -8.93 -7.38
C THR A 173 7.37 -7.65 -7.87
N PRO A 174 7.79 -7.58 -9.15
CA PRO A 174 8.27 -6.34 -9.76
C PRO A 174 7.24 -5.20 -9.82
N LEU A 175 5.94 -5.50 -9.68
CA LEU A 175 4.90 -4.48 -9.52
C LEU A 175 5.01 -3.79 -8.17
N ARG A 176 5.46 -4.52 -7.16
CA ARG A 176 5.69 -4.03 -5.81
C ARG A 176 7.07 -3.38 -5.74
N ARG A 177 8.18 -4.12 -5.77
CA ARG A 177 9.55 -3.56 -5.59
C ARG A 177 10.48 -3.98 -6.72
N LYS A 178 11.42 -3.12 -7.07
CA LYS A 178 12.55 -3.51 -7.93
C LYS A 178 13.51 -4.42 -7.17
N LYS A 179 14.20 -5.27 -7.91
CA LYS A 179 15.17 -6.22 -7.36
C LYS A 179 16.26 -5.53 -6.54
N GLU A 180 16.74 -4.37 -7.00
CA GLU A 180 17.78 -3.59 -6.32
C GLU A 180 17.30 -2.99 -5.00
N GLU A 181 16.02 -2.61 -4.90
CA GLU A 181 15.42 -2.13 -3.64
C GLU A 181 15.38 -3.24 -2.60
N ILE A 182 15.03 -4.48 -3.01
CA ILE A 182 15.00 -5.64 -2.11
C ILE A 182 16.41 -6.03 -1.66
N LYS A 183 17.42 -5.91 -2.54
CA LYS A 183 18.82 -6.17 -2.15
C LYS A 183 19.30 -5.22 -1.07
N GLU A 184 19.04 -3.92 -1.23
CA GLU A 184 19.45 -2.94 -0.22
C GLU A 184 18.69 -3.12 1.09
N GLU A 185 17.42 -3.54 1.05
CA GLU A 185 16.70 -3.94 2.28
C GLU A 185 17.44 -5.03 3.05
N ILE A 186 17.83 -6.10 2.35
CA ILE A 186 18.54 -7.24 2.93
C ILE A 186 19.87 -6.77 3.51
N GLU A 187 20.64 -5.98 2.76
CA GLU A 187 21.92 -5.43 3.21
C GLU A 187 21.75 -4.54 4.45
N TRP A 188 20.70 -3.73 4.49
CA TRP A 188 20.39 -2.88 5.64
C TRP A 188 19.99 -3.70 6.87
N ILE A 189 19.12 -4.71 6.73
CA ILE A 189 18.75 -5.63 7.81
C ILE A 189 19.99 -6.30 8.40
N GLU A 190 20.89 -6.81 7.56
CA GLU A 190 22.13 -7.43 8.06
C GLU A 190 23.04 -6.44 8.77
N PHE A 191 23.14 -5.21 8.27
CA PHE A 191 23.91 -4.15 8.92
C PHE A 191 23.32 -3.79 10.30
N LEU A 192 21.99 -3.72 10.41
CA LEU A 192 21.29 -3.51 11.68
C LEU A 192 21.57 -4.66 12.67
N ALA A 193 21.54 -5.91 12.19
CA ALA A 193 21.88 -7.07 13.01
C ALA A 193 23.32 -7.01 13.53
N GLN A 194 24.27 -6.64 12.67
CA GLN A 194 25.68 -6.44 13.05
C GLN A 194 25.87 -5.28 14.05
N SER A 195 24.98 -4.28 13.99
CA SER A 195 24.93 -3.16 14.93
C SER A 195 24.22 -3.49 16.24
N GLY A 196 23.82 -4.76 16.44
CA GLY A 196 23.19 -5.23 17.69
C GLY A 196 21.69 -4.95 17.80
N ILE A 197 21.02 -4.61 16.68
CA ILE A 197 19.56 -4.50 16.64
C ILE A 197 18.96 -5.89 16.41
N ASN A 198 17.92 -6.23 17.16
CA ASN A 198 17.18 -7.47 16.98
C ASN A 198 16.27 -7.38 15.75
N VAL A 199 16.76 -7.85 14.61
CA VAL A 199 16.02 -7.95 13.34
C VAL A 199 15.96 -9.42 12.87
N PRO A 200 15.05 -9.79 11.95
CA PRO A 200 15.00 -11.15 11.42
C PRO A 200 16.29 -11.55 10.75
N GLN A 201 16.76 -12.77 11.01
CA GLN A 201 17.90 -13.32 10.30
C GLN A 201 17.46 -13.82 8.93
N ILE A 202 18.25 -13.54 7.90
CA ILE A 202 18.02 -14.00 6.54
C ILE A 202 18.62 -15.40 6.39
N LEU A 203 17.84 -16.34 5.88
CA LEU A 203 18.30 -17.69 5.58
C LEU A 203 18.89 -17.72 4.17
N LEU A 204 20.15 -18.16 4.07
CA LEU A 204 20.84 -18.33 2.79
C LEU A 204 20.37 -19.59 2.08
N THR A 205 20.40 -19.57 0.74
CA THR A 205 20.26 -20.79 -0.06
C THR A 205 21.45 -21.73 0.17
N HIS A 206 21.34 -22.97 -0.30
CA HIS A 206 22.48 -23.90 -0.34
C HIS A 206 23.67 -23.38 -1.19
N GLN A 207 23.46 -22.38 -2.04
CA GLN A 207 24.51 -21.72 -2.84
C GLN A 207 25.06 -20.46 -2.16
N GLY A 208 24.54 -20.07 -1.00
CA GLY A 208 24.95 -18.88 -0.26
C GLY A 208 24.20 -17.60 -0.67
N ASP A 209 23.16 -17.70 -1.50
CA ASP A 209 22.38 -16.54 -1.95
C ASP A 209 21.36 -16.11 -0.89
N LYS A 210 21.16 -14.80 -0.75
CA LYS A 210 20.15 -14.20 0.15
C LYS A 210 18.77 -14.08 -0.50
N MET A 211 18.73 -14.08 -1.82
CA MET A 211 17.52 -13.83 -2.61
C MET A 211 17.55 -14.65 -3.89
N VAL A 212 16.41 -15.21 -4.29
CA VAL A 212 16.26 -15.99 -5.52
C VAL A 212 15.16 -15.40 -6.38
N SER A 213 15.46 -15.19 -7.66
CA SER A 213 14.44 -14.84 -8.65
C SER A 213 13.69 -16.08 -9.10
N LEU A 214 12.38 -16.08 -8.92
CA LEU A 214 11.46 -17.15 -9.25
C LEU A 214 10.52 -16.70 -10.37
N LYS A 215 10.17 -17.62 -11.28
CA LYS A 215 9.31 -17.31 -12.42
C LYS A 215 8.29 -18.42 -12.64
N GLU A 216 7.05 -18.02 -12.89
CA GLU A 216 5.96 -18.89 -13.30
C GLU A 216 5.16 -18.24 -14.42
N GLY A 217 5.26 -18.80 -15.63
CA GLY A 217 4.69 -18.20 -16.83
C GLY A 217 5.26 -16.79 -17.05
N THR A 218 4.40 -15.78 -17.00
CA THR A 218 4.76 -14.36 -17.11
C THR A 218 4.95 -13.67 -15.76
N GLN A 219 4.69 -14.36 -14.64
CA GLN A 219 4.82 -13.78 -13.31
C GLN A 219 6.22 -14.01 -12.77
N GLU A 220 6.81 -12.94 -12.25
CA GLU A 220 8.13 -12.93 -11.64
C GLU A 220 8.00 -12.57 -10.16
N TYR A 221 8.85 -13.19 -9.35
CA TYR A 221 8.95 -12.97 -7.92
C TYR A 221 10.41 -12.93 -7.51
N GLU A 222 10.75 -12.09 -6.54
CA GLU A 222 11.98 -12.19 -5.78
C GLU A 222 11.63 -12.82 -4.42
N GLY A 223 12.28 -13.94 -4.12
CA GLY A 223 12.07 -14.70 -2.89
C GLY A 223 13.17 -14.46 -1.87
N VAL A 224 12.79 -14.16 -0.64
CA VAL A 224 13.69 -14.00 0.51
C VAL A 224 13.11 -14.81 1.68
N VAL A 225 13.97 -15.51 2.42
CA VAL A 225 13.54 -16.31 3.57
C VAL A 225 14.07 -15.69 4.85
N PHE A 226 13.17 -15.39 5.78
CA PHE A 226 13.50 -14.88 7.10
C PHE A 226 13.25 -15.97 8.16
N LEU A 227 14.18 -16.16 9.08
CA LEU A 227 13.97 -17.00 10.24
C LEU A 227 12.97 -16.33 11.20
N GLU A 228 12.16 -17.15 11.86
CA GLU A 228 11.19 -16.67 12.84
C GLU A 228 11.89 -15.87 13.96
N MET A 229 11.38 -14.68 14.21
CA MET A 229 11.77 -13.90 15.38
C MET A 229 11.05 -14.46 16.62
N LYS A 230 11.82 -14.93 17.59
CA LYS A 230 11.29 -15.38 18.88
C LYS A 230 10.79 -14.20 19.70
N GLY A 231 9.71 -14.43 20.43
CA GLY A 231 9.02 -13.42 21.23
C GLY A 231 7.54 -13.34 20.88
N LYS A 232 6.89 -12.26 21.29
CA LYS A 232 5.48 -11.98 20.99
C LYS A 232 5.31 -10.55 20.51
N HIS A 233 4.30 -10.32 19.68
CA HIS A 233 3.85 -8.96 19.41
C HIS A 233 3.35 -8.30 20.72
N PRO A 234 3.65 -7.02 20.96
CA PRO A 234 3.11 -6.31 22.11
C PRO A 234 1.58 -6.19 21.99
N SER A 235 0.87 -6.41 23.09
CA SER A 235 -0.54 -6.00 23.19
C SER A 235 -0.67 -4.48 23.08
N ILE A 236 -1.88 -3.98 22.85
CA ILE A 236 -2.16 -2.52 22.83
C ILE A 236 -1.73 -1.85 24.14
N ALA A 237 -1.87 -2.54 25.28
CA ALA A 237 -1.46 -2.02 26.58
C ALA A 237 0.06 -1.96 26.72
N GLU A 238 0.76 -3.04 26.35
CA GLU A 238 2.24 -3.10 26.39
C GLU A 238 2.87 -2.10 25.43
N ALA A 239 2.32 -1.93 24.23
CA ALA A 239 2.80 -0.95 23.25
C ALA A 239 2.71 0.49 23.76
N LYS A 240 1.81 0.77 24.71
CA LYS A 240 1.55 2.09 25.32
C LYS A 240 2.20 2.26 26.69
N ASP A 241 2.92 1.25 27.16
CA ASP A 241 3.62 1.28 28.43
C ASP A 241 4.83 2.24 28.36
N PRO A 242 4.99 3.15 29.34
CA PRO A 242 6.12 4.09 29.38
C PRO A 242 7.50 3.43 29.28
N GLN A 243 7.72 2.31 29.96
CA GLN A 243 9.02 1.61 29.94
C GLN A 243 9.27 0.99 28.57
N PHE A 244 8.25 0.41 27.95
CA PHE A 244 8.35 -0.10 26.58
C PHE A 244 8.66 1.03 25.59
N LEU A 245 7.98 2.18 25.68
CA LEU A 245 8.23 3.33 24.82
C LEU A 245 9.65 3.88 24.98
N ARG A 246 10.13 4.01 26.22
CA ARG A 246 11.52 4.41 26.47
C ARG A 246 12.52 3.40 25.88
N ALA A 247 12.27 2.10 26.01
CA ALA A 247 13.12 1.08 25.38
C ALA A 247 13.06 1.16 23.83
N LEU A 248 11.88 1.39 23.26
CA LEU A 248 11.68 1.52 21.82
C LEU A 248 12.42 2.75 21.27
N GLY A 249 12.36 3.88 21.96
CA GLY A 249 13.08 5.10 21.59
C GLY A 249 14.58 4.86 21.46
N ALA A 250 15.17 4.11 22.41
CA ALA A 250 16.58 3.73 22.37
C ALA A 250 16.89 2.81 21.18
N VAL A 251 16.00 1.88 20.83
CA VAL A 251 16.17 1.02 19.64
C VAL A 251 16.13 1.85 18.35
N ILE A 252 15.17 2.77 18.22
CA ILE A 252 15.04 3.65 17.05
C ILE A 252 16.29 4.52 16.89
N ALA A 253 16.78 5.12 17.98
CA ALA A 253 18.01 5.90 17.93
C ALA A 253 19.24 5.08 17.49
N LYS A 254 19.36 3.83 17.95
CA LYS A 254 20.42 2.91 17.48
C LYS A 254 20.27 2.58 16.00
N MET A 255 19.04 2.37 15.52
CA MET A 255 18.77 2.17 14.08
C MET A 255 19.20 3.38 13.25
N HIS A 256 18.91 4.60 13.71
CA HIS A 256 19.32 5.82 13.01
C HIS A 256 20.84 6.03 13.04
N GLN A 257 21.51 5.74 14.15
CA GLN A 257 22.97 5.75 14.21
C GLN A 257 23.60 4.73 13.24
N ALA A 258 23.03 3.52 13.18
CA ALA A 258 23.45 2.50 12.23
C ALA A 258 23.19 2.94 10.78
N SER A 259 22.09 3.63 10.51
CA SER A 259 21.78 4.21 9.19
C SER A 259 22.85 5.20 8.72
N THR A 260 23.26 6.15 9.56
CA THR A 260 24.34 7.09 9.25
C THR A 260 25.67 6.37 8.93
N LEU A 261 25.97 5.27 9.63
CA LEU A 261 27.16 4.46 9.38
C LEU A 261 27.04 3.64 8.09
N TYR A 262 25.87 3.07 7.84
CA TYR A 262 25.56 2.30 6.64
C TYR A 262 25.76 3.13 5.38
N GLU A 263 25.18 4.33 5.31
CA GLU A 263 25.30 5.24 4.17
C GLU A 263 26.73 5.74 3.95
N LYS A 264 27.51 5.87 5.02
CA LYS A 264 28.94 6.21 4.90
C LYS A 264 29.72 5.09 4.21
N GLN A 265 29.33 3.83 4.40
CA GLN A 265 30.01 2.66 3.85
C GLN A 265 29.46 2.25 2.47
N HIS A 266 28.18 2.55 2.19
CA HIS A 266 27.48 2.14 0.98
C HIS A 266 27.04 3.38 0.19
N GLN A 267 27.79 3.72 -0.87
CA GLN A 267 27.55 4.93 -1.66
C GLN A 267 26.39 4.81 -2.67
N LYS A 268 25.78 3.63 -2.80
CA LYS A 268 24.70 3.38 -3.76
C LYS A 268 23.37 3.18 -3.04
N ALA A 269 22.57 4.23 -2.97
CA ALA A 269 21.18 4.17 -2.55
C ALA A 269 20.28 3.68 -3.71
N CYS A 270 19.42 2.71 -3.43
CA CYS A 270 18.41 2.16 -4.33
C CYS A 270 16.98 2.25 -3.73
N ARG A 271 16.85 2.31 -2.41
CA ARG A 271 15.63 2.59 -1.67
C ARG A 271 15.17 4.00 -1.94
N GLU A 272 13.86 4.16 -1.97
CA GLU A 272 13.21 5.40 -2.35
C GLU A 272 13.64 6.56 -1.44
N GLU A 273 13.72 7.76 -2.01
CA GLU A 273 13.75 9.01 -1.25
C GLU A 273 12.36 9.36 -0.73
N TRP A 274 12.26 10.21 0.28
CA TRP A 274 10.99 10.61 0.90
C TRP A 274 9.92 11.05 -0.12
N PHE A 275 10.30 11.75 -1.19
CA PHE A 275 9.38 12.26 -2.21
C PHE A 275 8.89 11.19 -3.18
N ALA A 276 9.59 10.04 -3.22
CA ALA A 276 9.26 8.88 -4.01
C ALA A 276 8.71 7.74 -3.15
N GLU A 277 8.67 7.88 -1.82
CA GLU A 277 8.15 6.85 -0.94
C GLU A 277 6.71 6.50 -1.33
N ARG A 278 6.46 5.20 -1.41
CA ARG A 278 5.23 4.69 -1.96
C ARG A 278 3.98 5.19 -1.24
N GLY A 279 4.03 5.32 0.08
CA GLY A 279 2.93 5.83 0.88
C GLY A 279 2.49 7.23 0.40
N LEU A 280 3.43 8.14 0.24
CA LEU A 280 3.20 9.47 -0.36
C LEU A 280 2.70 9.38 -1.81
N ARG A 281 3.29 8.54 -2.65
CA ARG A 281 2.84 8.39 -4.05
C ARG A 281 1.38 7.95 -4.13
N HIS A 282 0.99 6.96 -3.32
CA HIS A 282 -0.40 6.51 -3.22
C HIS A 282 -1.30 7.61 -2.68
N ALA A 283 -0.87 8.32 -1.64
CA ALA A 283 -1.64 9.40 -1.04
C ALA A 283 -1.88 10.55 -2.03
N LEU A 284 -0.86 10.96 -2.76
CA LEU A 284 -0.97 12.00 -3.79
C LEU A 284 -1.89 11.57 -4.93
N GLU A 285 -1.78 10.33 -5.42
CA GLU A 285 -2.64 9.86 -6.50
C GLU A 285 -4.11 9.79 -6.05
N ALA A 286 -4.37 9.28 -4.85
CA ALA A 286 -5.71 9.28 -4.28
C ALA A 286 -6.25 10.71 -4.07
N ALA A 287 -5.43 11.62 -3.55
CA ALA A 287 -5.82 13.01 -3.31
C ALA A 287 -6.19 13.76 -4.60
N ARG A 288 -5.60 13.42 -5.76
CA ARG A 288 -5.98 14.00 -7.06
C ARG A 288 -7.44 13.76 -7.43
N HIS A 289 -8.02 12.65 -6.97
CA HIS A 289 -9.41 12.27 -7.24
C HIS A 289 -10.32 12.43 -6.01
N SER A 290 -9.77 12.83 -4.86
CA SER A 290 -10.54 13.04 -3.63
C SER A 290 -11.47 14.25 -3.74
N GLU A 291 -12.66 14.14 -3.16
CA GLU A 291 -13.60 15.26 -3.02
C GLU A 291 -13.27 16.13 -1.79
N THR A 292 -12.38 15.67 -0.91
CA THR A 292 -11.95 16.39 0.29
C THR A 292 -10.86 17.42 -0.02
N ARG A 293 -11.25 18.52 -0.66
CA ARG A 293 -10.31 19.61 -1.06
C ARG A 293 -9.40 20.07 0.08
N THR A 294 -9.94 20.24 1.28
CA THR A 294 -9.18 20.68 2.46
C THR A 294 -8.05 19.71 2.82
N LEU A 295 -8.30 18.40 2.85
CA LEU A 295 -7.27 17.41 3.17
C LEU A 295 -6.23 17.29 2.07
N ARG A 296 -6.65 17.45 0.81
CA ARG A 296 -5.72 17.53 -0.32
C ARG A 296 -4.78 18.72 -0.17
N SER A 297 -5.30 19.91 0.11
CA SER A 297 -4.48 21.11 0.33
C SER A 297 -3.52 20.91 1.50
N GLN A 298 -3.96 20.29 2.59
CA GLN A 298 -3.08 19.95 3.72
C GLN A 298 -1.95 18.98 3.31
N LEU A 299 -2.23 17.97 2.48
CA LEU A 299 -1.18 17.07 1.98
C LEU A 299 -0.18 17.83 1.08
N GLU A 300 -0.66 18.70 0.20
CA GLU A 300 0.18 19.54 -0.65
C GLU A 300 1.06 20.48 0.20
N GLU A 301 0.51 21.11 1.23
CA GLU A 301 1.25 21.94 2.20
C GLU A 301 2.30 21.15 2.98
N MET A 302 1.99 19.92 3.40
CA MET A 302 2.97 19.03 4.05
C MET A 302 4.14 18.68 3.13
N VAL A 303 3.86 18.39 1.85
CA VAL A 303 4.91 18.15 0.87
C VAL A 303 5.78 19.40 0.65
N LEU A 304 5.18 20.60 0.60
CA LEU A 304 5.92 21.85 0.48
C LEU A 304 6.79 22.14 1.71
N TRP A 305 6.27 21.89 2.91
CA TRP A 305 7.02 22.02 4.15
C TRP A 305 8.19 21.03 4.22
N MET A 306 7.98 19.75 3.91
CA MET A 306 9.05 18.74 3.89
C MET A 306 10.17 19.10 2.91
N LYS A 307 9.85 19.71 1.75
CA LYS A 307 10.87 20.21 0.81
C LYS A 307 11.82 21.26 1.40
N GLN A 308 11.40 21.98 2.44
CA GLN A 308 12.19 23.04 3.07
C GLN A 308 13.08 22.52 4.21
N LEU A 309 12.84 21.30 4.68
CA LEU A 309 13.61 20.75 5.81
C LEU A 309 15.05 20.43 5.39
N PRO A 310 16.03 20.66 6.29
CA PRO A 310 17.41 20.29 6.02
C PRO A 310 17.53 18.77 5.93
N ARG A 311 18.29 18.31 4.94
CA ARG A 311 18.65 16.91 4.73
C ARG A 311 20.14 16.75 4.99
N THR A 312 20.51 16.60 6.25
CA THR A 312 21.90 16.37 6.67
C THR A 312 22.05 14.92 7.14
N LYS A 313 23.29 14.46 7.29
CA LYS A 313 23.57 13.09 7.79
C LYS A 313 23.09 12.89 9.22
N GLU A 314 22.93 13.99 9.93
CA GLU A 314 22.38 14.04 11.27
C GLU A 314 20.87 13.91 11.19
N THR A 315 20.14 14.61 10.32
CA THR A 315 18.67 14.65 10.37
C THR A 315 17.96 13.65 9.46
N TYR A 316 18.67 13.08 8.49
CA TYR A 316 18.11 12.36 7.35
C TYR A 316 18.95 11.14 6.98
N GLY A 317 18.28 10.02 6.67
CA GLY A 317 18.91 8.80 6.19
C GLY A 317 17.89 7.68 6.02
N LEU A 318 18.37 6.45 5.80
CA LEU A 318 17.52 5.26 5.72
C LEU A 318 16.80 4.98 7.05
N ILE A 319 15.47 4.93 7.03
CA ILE A 319 14.59 4.66 8.19
C ILE A 319 13.66 3.47 7.90
N HIS A 320 12.94 3.01 8.92
CA HIS A 320 12.00 1.90 8.75
C HIS A 320 10.68 2.33 8.07
N ALA A 321 10.17 3.52 8.40
CA ALA A 321 8.95 4.14 7.88
C ALA A 321 7.61 3.41 8.19
N ASP A 322 7.64 2.37 9.04
CA ASP A 322 6.45 1.59 9.43
C ASP A 322 6.57 0.92 10.82
N LEU A 323 7.07 1.65 11.82
CA LEU A 323 7.25 1.15 13.20
C LEU A 323 5.95 1.10 14.03
N GLY A 324 4.92 0.46 13.48
CA GLY A 324 3.69 0.14 14.21
C GLY A 324 3.84 -1.08 15.12
N ALA A 325 2.98 -1.20 16.14
CA ALA A 325 2.96 -2.34 17.05
C ALA A 325 2.97 -3.74 16.37
N PRO A 326 2.31 -3.97 15.21
CA PRO A 326 2.39 -5.25 14.49
C PRO A 326 3.79 -5.61 13.98
N ASN A 327 4.68 -4.63 13.84
CA ASN A 327 6.06 -4.82 13.35
C ASN A 327 7.09 -4.87 14.49
N LEU A 328 6.62 -4.90 15.74
CA LEU A 328 7.45 -5.00 16.94
C LEU A 328 7.27 -6.34 17.64
N PHE A 329 8.33 -6.80 18.30
CA PHE A 329 8.35 -7.98 19.14
C PHE A 329 8.93 -7.65 20.52
N ILE A 330 8.33 -8.20 21.57
CA ILE A 330 8.95 -8.34 22.89
C ILE A 330 9.56 -9.72 22.95
N ARG A 331 10.90 -9.79 23.03
CA ARG A 331 11.66 -11.04 23.14
C ARG A 331 11.63 -11.56 24.57
N ASP A 332 12.07 -12.80 24.77
CA ASP A 332 12.07 -13.46 26.08
C ASP A 332 12.93 -12.70 27.11
N ASP A 333 14.02 -12.08 26.66
CA ASP A 333 14.91 -11.22 27.45
C ASP A 333 14.42 -9.77 27.61
N GLN A 334 13.16 -9.51 27.25
CA GLN A 334 12.51 -8.18 27.23
C GLN A 334 13.09 -7.18 26.23
N SER A 335 14.06 -7.58 25.40
CA SER A 335 14.56 -6.72 24.34
C SER A 335 13.54 -6.60 23.20
N ILE A 336 13.55 -5.46 22.52
CA ILE A 336 12.63 -5.19 21.42
C ILE A 336 13.24 -5.70 20.12
N GLY A 337 12.45 -6.45 19.36
CA GLY A 337 12.73 -6.83 17.98
C GLY A 337 11.88 -6.05 17.00
N VAL A 338 12.43 -5.80 15.81
CA VAL A 338 11.78 -5.04 14.74
C VAL A 338 11.75 -5.89 13.47
N ILE A 339 10.61 -5.98 12.80
CA ILE A 339 10.43 -6.76 11.57
C ILE A 339 9.79 -5.90 10.46
N ASP A 340 9.76 -6.43 9.24
CA ASP A 340 9.04 -5.88 8.09
C ASP A 340 9.59 -4.53 7.57
N PHE A 341 10.80 -4.60 7.00
CA PHE A 341 11.52 -3.46 6.45
C PHE A 341 11.16 -3.14 4.98
N ASP A 342 10.03 -3.64 4.45
CA ASP A 342 9.68 -3.48 3.03
C ASP A 342 9.41 -2.01 2.63
N ASP A 343 8.97 -1.19 3.58
CA ASP A 343 8.71 0.24 3.39
C ASP A 343 9.90 1.14 3.74
N CYS A 344 11.05 0.56 4.09
CA CYS A 344 12.22 1.36 4.42
C CYS A 344 12.65 2.27 3.27
N CYS A 345 12.92 3.53 3.59
CA CYS A 345 13.21 4.58 2.63
C CYS A 345 14.10 5.64 3.28
N HIS A 346 14.71 6.49 2.45
CA HIS A 346 15.44 7.64 2.94
C HIS A 346 14.44 8.71 3.36
N HIS A 347 14.49 9.12 4.62
CA HIS A 347 13.57 10.09 5.20
C HIS A 347 14.21 10.79 6.41
N TRP A 348 13.55 11.82 6.94
CA TRP A 348 13.94 12.40 8.23
C TRP A 348 13.74 11.39 9.36
N PHE A 349 14.75 11.23 10.21
CA PHE A 349 14.76 10.27 11.32
C PHE A 349 13.56 10.41 12.25
N VAL A 350 13.13 11.63 12.52
CA VAL A 350 11.96 11.91 13.36
C VAL A 350 10.64 11.36 12.81
N PHE A 351 10.58 10.95 11.53
CA PHE A 351 9.40 10.31 10.97
C PHE A 351 9.14 8.92 11.57
N ASP A 352 10.19 8.14 11.89
CA ASP A 352 10.03 6.85 12.57
C ASP A 352 9.39 7.04 13.96
N LEU A 353 9.80 8.09 14.70
CA LEU A 353 9.18 8.46 15.99
C LEU A 353 7.72 8.88 15.81
N ALA A 354 7.42 9.65 14.77
CA ALA A 354 6.06 10.06 14.45
C ALA A 354 5.15 8.86 14.14
N ILE A 355 5.64 7.85 13.40
CA ILE A 355 4.89 6.64 13.07
C ILE A 355 4.52 5.84 14.33
N VAL A 356 5.45 5.72 15.31
CA VAL A 356 5.15 5.05 16.59
C VAL A 356 3.96 5.72 17.28
N ILE A 357 4.03 7.04 17.50
CA ILE A 357 2.97 7.79 18.17
C ILE A 357 1.67 7.70 17.38
N TYR A 358 1.73 7.91 16.07
CA TYR A 358 0.60 7.80 15.16
C TYR A 358 -0.09 6.42 15.25
N SER A 359 0.67 5.33 15.28
CA SER A 359 0.13 3.96 15.31
C SER A 359 -0.62 3.64 16.60
N MET A 360 -0.26 4.30 17.70
CA MET A 360 -0.86 4.11 19.02
C MET A 360 -1.98 5.11 19.30
N ALA A 361 -1.89 6.27 18.69
CA ALA A 361 -2.82 7.37 18.79
C ALA A 361 -4.15 7.02 18.12
N SER A 362 -5.25 7.38 18.79
CA SER A 362 -6.56 7.46 18.14
C SER A 362 -6.77 8.90 17.62
N ARG A 363 -5.75 9.50 16.99
CA ARG A 363 -5.73 10.91 16.52
C ARG A 363 -6.78 11.25 15.46
N LEU A 364 -7.58 10.28 15.08
CA LEU A 364 -8.79 10.42 14.29
C LEU A 364 -9.88 11.17 15.07
N GLY A 365 -9.70 12.47 15.26
CA GLY A 365 -10.73 13.37 15.77
C GLY A 365 -10.24 14.59 16.54
N HIS A 366 -8.94 14.70 16.84
CA HIS A 366 -8.39 15.69 17.78
C HIS A 366 -7.29 16.52 17.12
N GLU A 367 -7.30 17.85 17.31
CA GLU A 367 -6.30 18.79 16.77
C GLU A 367 -5.04 18.85 17.63
N THR A 368 -5.21 18.77 18.95
CA THR A 368 -4.13 18.74 19.92
C THR A 368 -3.81 17.31 20.35
N PRO A 369 -2.54 17.00 20.63
CA PRO A 369 -2.18 15.78 21.34
C PRO A 369 -2.99 15.66 22.63
N SER A 370 -3.45 14.45 22.96
CA SER A 370 -3.95 14.21 24.31
C SER A 370 -2.77 14.18 25.30
N PRO A 371 -2.97 14.49 26.60
CA PRO A 371 -1.90 14.37 27.60
C PRO A 371 -1.21 12.99 27.62
N LYS A 372 -1.92 11.93 27.21
CA LYS A 372 -1.33 10.59 27.07
C LYS A 372 -0.38 10.49 25.88
N GLU A 373 -0.70 11.14 24.77
CA GLU A 373 0.16 11.14 23.59
C GLU A 373 1.40 12.00 23.79
N GLU A 374 1.29 13.08 24.58
CA GLU A 374 2.43 13.87 25.03
C GLU A 374 3.35 13.02 25.91
N MET A 375 2.79 12.36 26.93
CA MET A 375 3.53 11.41 27.77
C MET A 375 4.19 10.30 26.94
N TRP A 376 3.49 9.71 25.95
CA TRP A 376 4.08 8.68 25.10
C TRP A 376 5.27 9.22 24.30
N LEU A 377 5.14 10.42 23.73
CA LEU A 377 6.23 11.06 23.00
C LEU A 377 7.40 11.39 23.93
N GLU A 378 7.15 11.91 25.12
CA GLU A 378 8.18 12.20 26.12
C GLU A 378 8.98 10.94 26.49
N GLU A 379 8.30 9.83 26.77
CA GLU A 379 8.94 8.56 27.12
C GLU A 379 9.78 8.00 25.96
N LEU A 380 9.23 8.07 24.73
CA LEU A 380 9.94 7.69 23.51
C LEU A 380 11.19 8.56 23.29
N LEU A 381 11.07 9.88 23.47
CA LEU A 381 12.18 10.83 23.33
C LEU A 381 13.24 10.62 24.40
N GLN A 382 12.86 10.38 25.67
CA GLN A 382 13.83 10.06 26.73
C GLN A 382 14.69 8.85 26.37
N GLY A 383 14.05 7.81 25.81
CA GLY A 383 14.75 6.63 25.31
C GLY A 383 15.69 6.93 24.15
N TYR A 384 15.21 7.75 23.21
CA TYR A 384 15.95 8.16 22.03
C TYR A 384 17.21 8.96 22.41
N HIS A 385 17.05 9.99 23.25
CA HIS A 385 18.14 10.83 23.76
C HIS A 385 19.19 10.07 24.56
N ALA A 386 18.87 8.90 25.12
CA ALA A 386 19.87 8.06 25.78
C ALA A 386 20.93 7.48 24.81
N VAL A 387 20.69 7.57 23.49
CA VAL A 387 21.58 7.05 22.44
C VAL A 387 21.97 8.13 21.44
N ARG A 388 21.02 8.95 20.98
CA ARG A 388 21.23 10.01 19.99
C ARG A 388 20.39 11.22 20.36
N ASP A 389 21.00 12.40 20.37
CA ASP A 389 20.27 13.64 20.61
C ASP A 389 19.44 14.09 19.40
N LEU A 390 18.35 14.80 19.71
CA LEU A 390 17.56 15.60 18.78
C LEU A 390 17.65 17.06 19.20
N THR A 391 17.72 17.96 18.23
CA THR A 391 17.56 19.39 18.47
C THR A 391 16.09 19.72 18.76
N ASP A 392 15.85 20.86 19.42
CA ASP A 392 14.48 21.38 19.62
C ASP A 392 13.74 21.57 18.29
N GLU A 393 14.48 21.92 17.23
CA GLU A 393 13.94 22.05 15.88
C GLU A 393 13.45 20.70 15.33
N GLU A 394 14.26 19.63 15.45
CA GLU A 394 13.88 18.27 15.05
C GLU A 394 12.64 17.79 15.83
N ILE A 395 12.59 18.02 17.15
CA ILE A 395 11.45 17.64 17.99
C ILE A 395 10.19 18.38 17.54
N ALA A 396 10.29 19.66 17.18
CA ALA A 396 9.18 20.47 16.68
C ALA A 396 8.63 19.98 15.32
N TRP A 397 9.35 19.13 14.58
CA TRP A 397 8.85 18.52 13.33
C TRP A 397 7.93 17.32 13.58
N ILE A 398 8.06 16.64 14.72
CA ILE A 398 7.32 15.39 15.02
C ILE A 398 5.80 15.57 14.88
N PRO A 399 5.16 16.63 15.43
CA PRO A 399 3.71 16.81 15.27
C PRO A 399 3.26 16.94 13.81
N LYS A 400 4.06 17.60 12.96
CA LYS A 400 3.78 17.72 11.52
C LYS A 400 3.94 16.38 10.81
N PHE A 401 4.95 15.59 11.18
CA PHE A 401 5.12 14.25 10.65
C PHE A 401 4.01 13.28 11.08
N ILE A 402 3.47 13.41 12.30
CA ILE A 402 2.28 12.66 12.73
C ILE A 402 1.07 13.07 11.86
N HIS A 403 0.90 14.36 11.59
CA HIS A 403 -0.17 14.82 10.70
C HIS A 403 -0.02 14.27 9.28
N PHE A 404 1.21 14.27 8.74
CA PHE A 404 1.53 13.67 7.46
C PHE A 404 1.18 12.17 7.43
N ALA A 405 1.54 11.39 8.46
CA ALA A 405 1.19 9.98 8.57
C ALA A 405 -0.35 9.75 8.56
N CYS A 406 -1.11 10.61 9.25
CA CYS A 406 -2.58 10.56 9.21
C CYS A 406 -3.14 10.82 7.80
N LEU A 407 -2.62 11.82 7.08
CA LEU A 407 -3.03 12.11 5.70
C LEU A 407 -2.68 10.94 4.77
N ARG A 408 -1.47 10.37 4.93
CA ARG A 408 -0.98 9.21 4.19
C ARG A 408 -1.95 8.03 4.33
N LEU A 409 -2.34 7.68 5.56
CA LEU A 409 -3.33 6.62 5.80
C LEU A 409 -4.71 6.98 5.25
N TYR A 410 -5.18 8.22 5.48
CA TYR A 410 -6.50 8.63 5.01
C TYR A 410 -6.66 8.40 3.51
N PHE A 411 -5.70 8.87 2.71
CA PHE A 411 -5.74 8.74 1.27
C PHE A 411 -5.47 7.30 0.79
N TRP A 412 -4.67 6.53 1.54
CA TRP A 412 -4.56 5.09 1.31
C TRP A 412 -5.92 4.40 1.51
N ILE A 413 -6.62 4.69 2.60
CA ILE A 413 -7.95 4.14 2.87
C ILE A 413 -8.96 4.61 1.82
N GLU A 414 -8.97 5.89 1.45
CA GLU A 414 -9.90 6.42 0.44
C GLU A 414 -9.72 5.73 -0.92
N SER A 415 -8.47 5.45 -1.33
CA SER A 415 -8.20 4.70 -2.56
C SER A 415 -8.58 3.22 -2.48
N HIS A 416 -8.59 2.63 -1.28
CA HIS A 416 -8.93 1.22 -1.05
C HIS A 416 -10.40 0.97 -0.65
N GLU A 417 -11.11 1.94 -0.08
CA GLU A 417 -12.58 1.87 0.09
C GLU A 417 -13.29 1.86 -1.26
N ALA A 418 -12.70 2.55 -2.20
CA ALA A 418 -13.11 2.60 -3.58
C ALA A 418 -12.96 1.19 -4.23
N LEU A 419 -12.13 0.29 -3.67
CA LEU A 419 -12.02 -1.14 -4.02
C LEU A 419 -13.07 -2.06 -3.33
N GLN A 420 -13.79 -1.59 -2.30
CA GLN A 420 -14.75 -2.29 -1.40
C GLN A 420 -14.40 -3.71 -0.88
N THR A 421 -14.79 -3.97 0.38
CA THR A 421 -14.65 -5.22 1.16
C THR A 421 -13.25 -5.58 1.68
N PHE A 422 -12.78 -4.87 2.71
CA PHE A 422 -11.84 -5.47 3.68
C PHE A 422 -12.38 -5.28 5.09
N HIS A 423 -12.68 -6.42 5.74
CA HIS A 423 -13.00 -6.69 7.15
C HIS A 423 -13.99 -5.76 7.88
N GLU A 424 -14.98 -6.36 8.55
CA GLU A 424 -15.93 -5.66 9.45
C GLU A 424 -15.21 -4.79 10.51
N ASP A 425 -13.98 -5.16 10.88
CA ASP A 425 -13.12 -4.43 11.83
C ASP A 425 -12.51 -3.13 11.29
N ALA A 426 -12.42 -2.96 9.97
CA ALA A 426 -11.90 -1.72 9.36
C ALA A 426 -12.98 -0.62 9.27
N ILE A 427 -14.25 -1.00 9.20
CA ILE A 427 -15.39 -0.08 9.04
C ILE A 427 -15.46 0.98 10.15
N PRO A 428 -15.22 0.68 11.45
CA PRO A 428 -15.18 1.69 12.51
C PRO A 428 -14.02 2.68 12.37
N VAL A 429 -12.84 2.22 11.97
CA VAL A 429 -11.64 3.07 11.79
C VAL A 429 -11.84 4.01 10.60
N VAL A 430 -12.35 3.47 9.50
CA VAL A 430 -12.75 4.21 8.29
C VAL A 430 -13.83 5.26 8.59
N LYS A 431 -14.87 4.91 9.36
CA LYS A 431 -15.90 5.87 9.79
C LYS A 431 -15.33 6.97 10.68
N LYS A 432 -14.42 6.63 11.62
CA LYS A 432 -13.72 7.62 12.46
C LYS A 432 -12.83 8.54 11.64
N LEU A 433 -12.11 8.02 10.65
CA LEU A 433 -11.31 8.80 9.69
C LEU A 433 -12.15 9.77 8.88
N LYS A 434 -13.31 9.33 8.37
CA LYS A 434 -14.26 10.19 7.66
C LYS A 434 -14.85 11.28 8.56
N MET A 435 -15.16 10.94 9.81
CA MET A 435 -15.64 11.92 10.80
C MET A 435 -14.55 12.94 11.16
N TRP A 436 -13.30 12.51 11.30
CA TRP A 436 -12.14 13.37 11.49
C TRP A 436 -11.92 14.31 10.28
N ALA A 437 -11.94 13.76 9.07
CA ALA A 437 -11.84 14.50 7.82
C ALA A 437 -12.92 15.57 7.69
N LYS A 438 -14.17 15.21 8.01
CA LYS A 438 -15.32 16.12 7.98
C LYS A 438 -15.19 17.25 9.00
N LYS A 439 -14.83 16.94 10.25
CA LYS A 439 -14.62 17.96 11.32
C LYS A 439 -13.55 18.99 10.96
N ARG A 440 -12.45 18.56 10.32
CA ARG A 440 -11.36 19.46 9.89
C ARG A 440 -11.63 20.18 8.57
N GLY A 441 -12.51 19.64 7.72
CA GLY A 441 -13.04 20.35 6.55
C GLY A 441 -13.83 21.60 6.92
N ASP A 442 -14.52 21.58 8.06
CA ASP A 442 -15.40 22.67 8.51
C ASP A 442 -14.68 23.75 9.34
N HIS A 443 -13.57 23.45 10.02
CA HIS A 443 -12.89 24.40 10.93
C HIS A 443 -11.95 25.41 10.26
N PHE A 444 -11.51 25.19 9.02
CA PHE A 444 -10.68 26.16 8.28
C PHE A 444 -11.47 26.99 7.26
N GLY A 445 -12.81 26.87 7.24
CA GLY A 445 -13.70 27.67 6.40
C GLY A 445 -14.05 29.06 6.97
N HIS A 446 -13.53 29.42 8.14
CA HIS A 446 -13.87 30.64 8.85
C HIS A 446 -12.65 31.39 9.39
N GLU A 447 -11.60 31.58 8.60
CA GLU A 447 -10.61 32.64 8.89
C GLU A 447 -9.70 32.97 7.69
N ILE A 448 -10.29 33.26 6.52
CA ILE A 448 -9.64 34.12 5.51
C ILE A 448 -10.77 34.95 4.87
N SER A 449 -10.98 36.16 5.39
CA SER A 449 -11.69 37.25 4.70
C SER A 449 -10.68 38.14 3.98
#